data_AF-A0A1M6SM94-F1
#
_entry.id   AF-A0A1M6SM94-F1
#
_cell.length_a   1.000
_cell.length_b   1.000
_cell.length_c   1.000
_cell.angle_alpha   90.00
_cell.angle_beta   90.00
_cell.angle_gamma   90.00
#
_symmetry.space_group_name_H-M   'P 1'
#
loop_
_entity.id
_entity.type
_entity.pdbx_description
1 polymer ?
#
loop_
_entity_poly.entity_id
_entity_poly.type
_entity_poly.pdbx_seq_one_letter_code
_entity_poly.pdbx_strand_id
1 'polypeptide(L)'
;MVSYFGNLFVKLNPFAILIIAAILGILGASLVINAILHKRYKVLQWDLEDDNNRKQAIFESKVLNSIVDDYKMAASLNKEINTQAIIEKHFNNQLSFLYLCERFVKWSVSLMIVLGLLGTFFGLTLSVGRLVELLSSSGNTDVLESMDSVVGGLINSVKGMSVAFITSLFGIASSIILTVVNIIFNVEQKREAVMIEIEEYLDNVLSNSIDKGEIKSDSLQGVQMAFSVEEFTTKLENAIKEITDVLSYRFASATGNIEEFSSSLLKSVEKFDDSLKTFAENTRDFSEFNYHLKNNIQRMSICFDDFTEDLKKNINNMSNISSQVERLSKSIDNLTEKIDRL
;
A
#
# COMPACT_ATOMS: atom_id res chain seq x y z
N MET A 1 17.05 12.50 14.42
CA MET A 1 16.23 11.71 13.48
C MET A 1 16.17 10.22 13.83
N VAL A 2 17.30 9.51 14.03
CA VAL A 2 17.31 8.06 14.35
C VAL A 2 16.53 7.70 15.64
N SER A 3 16.61 8.54 16.68
CA SER A 3 15.89 8.33 17.96
C SER A 3 14.35 8.50 17.84
N TYR A 4 13.87 9.30 16.88
CA TYR A 4 12.44 9.52 16.66
C TYR A 4 11.78 8.36 15.92
N PHE A 5 12.47 7.81 14.90
CA PHE A 5 12.04 6.60 14.20
C PHE A 5 12.06 5.37 15.13
N GLY A 6 13.09 5.22 15.97
CA GLY A 6 13.16 4.12 16.95
C GLY A 6 12.00 4.11 17.94
N ASN A 7 11.60 5.28 18.47
CA ASN A 7 10.43 5.40 19.36
C ASN A 7 9.09 5.21 18.64
N LEU A 8 9.02 5.44 17.33
CA LEU A 8 7.85 5.14 16.52
C LEU A 8 7.66 3.62 16.43
N PHE A 9 8.73 2.87 16.13
CA PHE A 9 8.70 1.41 15.97
C PHE A 9 8.28 0.66 17.24
N VAL A 10 8.62 1.16 18.43
CA VAL A 10 8.20 0.56 19.71
C VAL A 10 6.69 0.73 19.97
N LYS A 11 6.02 1.68 19.31
CA LYS A 11 4.56 1.90 19.37
C LYS A 11 3.79 1.28 18.19
N LEU A 12 4.48 0.66 17.24
CA LEU A 12 3.85 0.04 16.08
C LEU A 12 3.28 -1.33 16.43
N ASN A 13 2.12 -1.64 15.85
CA ASN A 13 1.58 -3.00 15.87
C ASN A 13 2.59 -3.96 15.21
N PRO A 14 2.90 -5.13 15.80
CA PRO A 14 3.82 -6.12 15.23
C PRO A 14 3.56 -6.43 13.75
N PHE A 15 2.29 -6.42 13.34
CA PHE A 15 1.90 -6.67 11.95
C PHE A 15 2.32 -5.53 10.99
N ALA A 16 2.21 -4.27 11.42
CA ALA A 16 2.65 -3.12 10.62
C ALA A 16 4.17 -3.13 10.42
N ILE A 17 4.92 -3.54 11.45
CA ILE A 17 6.39 -3.71 11.38
C ILE A 17 6.73 -4.79 10.36
N LEU A 18 6.00 -5.92 10.37
CA LEU A 18 6.20 -7.01 9.42
C LEU A 18 5.96 -6.57 7.97
N ILE A 19 4.90 -5.80 7.71
CA ILE A 19 4.63 -5.25 6.37
C ILE A 19 5.74 -4.30 5.93
N ILE A 20 6.17 -3.38 6.79
CA ILE A 20 7.25 -2.43 6.47
C ILE A 20 8.56 -3.20 6.20
N ALA A 21 8.88 -4.19 7.02
CA ALA A 21 10.06 -5.04 6.83
C ALA A 21 9.98 -5.82 5.50
N ALA A 22 8.79 -6.32 5.13
CA ALA A 22 8.58 -6.99 3.85
C ALA A 22 8.77 -6.03 2.66
N ILE A 23 8.22 -4.80 2.74
CA ILE A 23 8.39 -3.76 1.72
C ILE A 23 9.87 -3.41 1.54
N LEU A 24 10.58 -3.16 2.65
CA LEU A 24 12.02 -2.85 2.61
C LEU A 24 12.86 -4.04 2.12
N GLY A 25 12.47 -5.26 2.48
CA GLY A 25 13.10 -6.49 2.00
C GLY A 25 12.93 -6.66 0.49
N ILE A 26 11.72 -6.42 -0.03
CA ILE A 26 11.45 -6.42 -1.48
C ILE A 26 12.29 -5.33 -2.15
N LEU A 27 12.25 -4.09 -1.66
CA LEU A 27 13.04 -2.99 -2.22
C LEU A 27 14.53 -3.35 -2.31
N GLY A 28 15.12 -3.83 -1.21
CA GLY A 28 16.53 -4.22 -1.16
C GLY A 28 16.84 -5.35 -2.15
N ALA A 29 16.00 -6.39 -2.19
CA ALA A 29 16.14 -7.49 -3.13
C ALA A 29 16.05 -7.01 -4.58
N SER A 30 15.08 -6.16 -4.92
CA SER A 30 14.89 -5.63 -6.27
C SER A 30 16.09 -4.78 -6.71
N LEU A 31 16.65 -3.95 -5.83
CA LEU A 31 17.84 -3.15 -6.12
C LEU A 31 19.08 -4.02 -6.36
N VAL A 32 19.30 -5.03 -5.51
CA VAL A 32 20.43 -5.96 -5.66
C VAL A 32 20.29 -6.77 -6.94
N ILE A 33 19.09 -7.31 -7.21
CA ILE A 33 18.81 -8.08 -8.43
C ILE A 33 19.00 -7.20 -9.67
N ASN A 34 18.47 -5.97 -9.69
CA ASN A 34 18.65 -5.05 -10.80
C ASN A 34 20.16 -4.79 -11.05
N ALA A 35 20.93 -4.49 -10.01
CA ALA A 35 22.38 -4.27 -10.13
C ALA A 35 23.12 -5.50 -10.67
N ILE A 36 22.77 -6.71 -10.21
CA ILE A 36 23.36 -7.97 -10.70
C ILE A 36 23.02 -8.17 -12.18
N LEU A 37 21.77 -7.98 -12.58
CA LEU A 37 21.34 -8.11 -13.97
C LEU A 37 22.09 -7.12 -14.87
N HIS A 38 22.15 -5.85 -14.47
CA HIS A 38 22.87 -4.81 -15.21
C HIS A 38 24.35 -5.16 -15.39
N LYS A 39 25.01 -5.65 -14.32
CA LYS A 39 26.40 -6.10 -14.40
C LYS A 39 26.56 -7.31 -15.34
N ARG A 40 25.66 -8.28 -15.29
CA ARG A 40 25.70 -9.48 -16.14
C ARG A 40 25.56 -9.13 -17.62
N TYR A 41 24.59 -8.29 -17.98
CA TYR A 41 24.44 -7.85 -19.37
C TYR A 41 25.61 -6.98 -19.83
N LYS A 42 26.18 -6.14 -18.95
CA LYS A 42 27.38 -5.37 -19.27
C LYS A 42 28.61 -6.25 -19.54
N VAL A 43 28.76 -7.35 -18.82
CA VAL A 43 29.86 -8.31 -19.07
C VAL A 43 29.66 -9.00 -20.43
N LEU A 44 28.44 -9.39 -20.78
CA LEU A 44 28.14 -9.93 -22.12
C LEU A 44 28.44 -8.91 -23.21
N GLN A 45 28.08 -7.64 -22.97
CA GLN A 45 28.36 -6.55 -23.89
C GLN A 45 29.87 -6.37 -24.10
N TRP A 46 30.66 -6.29 -23.04
CA TRP A 46 32.12 -6.15 -23.15
C TRP A 46 32.81 -7.33 -23.82
N ASP A 47 32.34 -8.56 -23.58
CA ASP A 47 32.85 -9.75 -24.25
C ASP A 47 32.58 -9.70 -25.75
N LEU A 48 31.42 -9.15 -26.15
CA LEU A 48 31.02 -8.99 -27.53
C LEU A 48 31.73 -7.82 -28.24
N GLU A 49 32.04 -6.75 -27.51
CA GLU A 49 32.79 -5.58 -28.00
C GLU A 49 34.29 -5.87 -28.22
N ASP A 50 34.85 -6.95 -27.64
CA ASP A 50 36.28 -7.28 -27.76
C ASP A 50 36.67 -7.69 -29.19
N ASP A 51 37.55 -6.90 -29.81
CA ASP A 51 38.00 -7.08 -31.19
C ASP A 51 38.66 -8.44 -31.45
N ASN A 52 39.36 -9.02 -30.47
CA ASN A 52 40.01 -10.33 -30.65
C ASN A 52 38.96 -11.43 -30.65
N ASN A 53 38.01 -11.36 -29.74
CA ASN A 53 36.90 -12.33 -29.64
C ASN A 53 36.04 -12.28 -30.91
N ARG A 54 35.73 -11.07 -31.41
CA ARG A 54 34.99 -10.88 -32.67
C ARG A 54 35.71 -11.48 -33.87
N LYS A 55 37.03 -11.32 -33.98
CA LYS A 55 37.82 -11.88 -35.10
C LYS A 55 37.91 -13.40 -35.05
N GLN A 56 38.06 -13.97 -33.86
CA GLN A 56 38.19 -15.43 -33.70
C GLN A 56 36.83 -16.14 -33.69
N ALA A 57 35.73 -15.40 -33.53
CA ALA A 57 34.40 -15.95 -33.31
C ALA A 57 34.34 -16.90 -32.11
N ILE A 58 35.06 -16.54 -31.05
CA ILE A 58 35.15 -17.25 -29.76
C ILE A 58 35.04 -16.19 -28.67
N PHE A 59 34.03 -16.33 -27.82
CA PHE A 59 33.69 -15.42 -26.72
C PHE A 59 33.96 -16.10 -25.37
N GLU A 60 34.11 -15.34 -24.29
CA GLU A 60 34.22 -15.90 -22.94
C GLU A 60 32.88 -16.51 -22.48
N SER A 61 31.77 -15.93 -22.93
CA SER A 61 30.42 -16.35 -22.59
C SER A 61 29.97 -17.58 -23.37
N LYS A 62 29.57 -18.62 -22.62
CA LYS A 62 28.96 -19.83 -23.18
C LYS A 62 27.70 -19.55 -24.00
N VAL A 63 26.91 -18.54 -23.62
CA VAL A 63 25.68 -18.17 -24.34
C VAL A 63 26.00 -17.63 -25.72
N LEU A 64 26.98 -16.71 -25.80
CA LEU A 64 27.41 -16.11 -27.07
C LEU A 64 27.99 -17.18 -28.00
N ASN A 65 28.85 -18.06 -27.49
CA ASN A 65 29.40 -19.17 -28.27
C ASN A 65 28.32 -20.11 -28.80
N SER A 66 27.32 -20.44 -27.98
CA SER A 66 26.21 -21.31 -28.42
C SER A 66 25.40 -20.69 -29.56
N ILE A 67 25.23 -19.36 -29.54
CA ILE A 67 24.55 -18.62 -30.61
C ILE A 67 25.40 -18.64 -31.89
N VAL A 68 26.69 -18.37 -31.78
CA VAL A 68 27.64 -18.39 -32.90
C VAL A 68 27.70 -19.76 -33.55
N ASP A 69 27.73 -20.83 -32.75
CA ASP A 69 27.76 -22.20 -33.25
C ASP A 69 26.46 -22.57 -33.98
N ASP A 70 25.28 -22.27 -33.40
CA ASP A 70 23.99 -22.48 -34.07
C ASP A 70 23.88 -21.64 -35.35
N TYR A 71 24.42 -20.41 -35.36
CA TYR A 71 24.47 -19.55 -36.56
C TYR A 71 25.36 -20.14 -37.64
N LYS A 72 26.59 -20.59 -37.31
CA LYS A 72 27.50 -21.25 -38.27
C LYS A 72 26.84 -22.50 -38.86
N MET A 73 26.14 -23.28 -38.04
CA MET A 73 25.36 -24.44 -38.51
C MET A 73 24.24 -23.99 -39.46
N ALA A 74 23.48 -22.94 -39.13
CA ALA A 74 22.43 -22.42 -40.02
C ALA A 74 22.99 -21.88 -41.35
N ALA A 75 24.11 -21.17 -41.30
CA ALA A 75 24.82 -20.63 -42.46
C ALA A 75 25.37 -21.71 -43.39
N SER A 76 25.84 -22.84 -42.83
CA SER A 76 26.24 -24.00 -43.65
C SER A 76 25.09 -24.57 -44.46
N LEU A 77 23.88 -24.54 -43.91
CA LEU A 77 22.69 -25.10 -44.55
C LEU A 77 22.08 -24.17 -45.62
N ASN A 78 22.73 -23.05 -45.97
CA ASN A 78 22.27 -22.07 -46.98
C ASN A 78 20.79 -21.66 -46.83
N LYS A 79 20.28 -21.66 -45.59
CA LYS A 79 18.94 -21.18 -45.26
C LYS A 79 18.99 -19.68 -45.01
N GLU A 80 17.90 -18.99 -45.29
CA GLU A 80 17.66 -17.68 -44.69
C GLU A 80 17.77 -17.84 -43.18
N ILE A 81 18.84 -17.28 -42.62
CA ILE A 81 19.16 -17.42 -41.21
C ILE A 81 18.22 -16.46 -40.47
N ASN A 82 17.32 -17.01 -39.67
CA ASN A 82 16.57 -16.19 -38.73
C ASN A 82 17.45 -15.93 -37.50
N THR A 83 18.36 -14.98 -37.62
CA THR A 83 19.36 -14.61 -36.61
C THR A 83 18.68 -14.28 -35.28
N GLN A 84 17.61 -13.49 -35.33
CA GLN A 84 16.81 -13.13 -34.17
C GLN A 84 16.26 -14.36 -33.42
N ALA A 85 15.70 -15.35 -34.12
CA ALA A 85 15.18 -16.56 -33.48
C ALA A 85 16.27 -17.40 -32.80
N ILE A 86 17.48 -17.44 -33.36
CA ILE A 86 18.61 -18.15 -32.75
C ILE A 86 19.04 -17.43 -31.46
N ILE A 87 19.16 -16.11 -31.49
CA ILE A 87 19.50 -15.29 -30.33
C ILE A 87 18.45 -15.47 -29.24
N GLU A 88 17.17 -15.26 -29.55
CA GLU A 88 16.07 -15.37 -28.60
C GLU A 88 16.00 -16.77 -27.96
N LYS A 89 16.17 -17.84 -28.76
CA LYS A 89 16.19 -19.22 -28.25
C LYS A 89 17.26 -19.41 -27.18
N HIS A 90 18.49 -18.97 -27.42
CA HIS A 90 19.60 -19.17 -26.48
C HIS A 90 19.52 -18.23 -25.28
N PHE A 91 19.13 -16.97 -25.48
CA PHE A 91 18.88 -16.06 -24.36
C PHE A 91 17.75 -16.59 -23.46
N ASN A 92 16.65 -17.07 -24.03
CA ASN A 92 15.52 -17.54 -23.23
C ASN A 92 15.82 -18.89 -22.54
N ASN A 93 16.50 -19.83 -23.21
CA ASN A 93 16.83 -21.13 -22.62
C ASN A 93 17.97 -21.04 -21.58
N GLN A 94 19.04 -20.29 -21.88
CA GLN A 94 20.23 -20.26 -21.02
C GLN A 94 20.17 -19.16 -19.95
N LEU A 95 19.43 -18.07 -20.19
CA LEU A 95 19.25 -16.96 -19.24
C LEU A 95 17.83 -16.92 -18.64
N SER A 96 17.10 -18.04 -18.64
CA SER A 96 15.74 -18.14 -18.08
C SER A 96 15.64 -17.58 -16.65
N PHE A 97 16.64 -17.86 -15.81
CA PHE A 97 16.69 -17.33 -14.44
C PHE A 97 16.82 -15.80 -14.39
N LEU A 98 17.61 -15.19 -15.30
CA LEU A 98 17.73 -13.74 -15.38
C LEU A 98 16.40 -13.11 -15.81
N TYR A 99 15.68 -13.75 -16.73
CA TYR A 99 14.36 -13.28 -17.15
C TYR A 99 13.35 -13.32 -15.99
N LEU A 100 13.39 -14.36 -15.15
CA LEU A 100 12.58 -14.41 -13.93
C LEU A 100 12.93 -13.28 -12.97
N CYS A 101 14.22 -13.00 -12.78
CA CYS A 101 14.70 -11.89 -11.97
C CYS A 101 14.27 -10.52 -12.51
N GLU A 102 14.33 -10.31 -13.83
CA GLU A 102 13.86 -9.09 -14.50
C GLU A 102 12.36 -8.88 -14.25
N ARG A 103 11.55 -9.94 -14.42
CA ARG A 103 10.13 -9.91 -14.10
C ARG A 103 9.90 -9.61 -12.62
N PHE A 104 10.66 -10.23 -11.72
CA PHE A 104 10.54 -9.93 -10.29
C PHE A 104 10.75 -8.43 -10.01
N VAL A 105 11.79 -7.81 -10.55
CA VAL A 105 12.06 -6.36 -10.38
C VAL A 105 10.91 -5.51 -10.94
N LYS A 106 10.37 -5.85 -12.12
CA LYS A 106 9.25 -5.14 -12.74
C LYS A 106 7.98 -5.20 -11.89
N TRP A 107 7.67 -6.38 -11.36
CA TRP A 107 6.47 -6.61 -10.53
C TRP A 107 6.64 -6.13 -9.07
N SER A 108 7.88 -5.94 -8.61
CA SER A 108 8.18 -5.47 -7.24
C SER A 108 7.59 -4.09 -6.97
N VAL A 109 7.55 -3.20 -7.97
CA VAL A 109 6.94 -1.86 -7.86
C VAL A 109 5.46 -2.00 -7.46
N SER A 110 4.69 -2.77 -8.22
CA SER A 110 3.27 -3.02 -7.94
C SER A 110 3.07 -3.78 -6.63
N LEU A 111 3.95 -4.75 -6.32
CA LEU A 111 3.87 -5.54 -5.09
C LEU A 111 4.04 -4.67 -3.84
N MET A 112 4.98 -3.72 -3.84
CA MET A 112 5.18 -2.79 -2.71
C MET A 112 3.97 -1.88 -2.49
N ILE A 113 3.33 -1.41 -3.58
CA ILE A 113 2.11 -0.59 -3.49
C ILE A 113 0.98 -1.43 -2.90
N VAL A 114 0.75 -2.64 -3.41
CA VAL A 114 -0.30 -3.54 -2.90
C VAL A 114 -0.07 -3.90 -1.44
N LEU A 115 1.18 -4.15 -1.03
CA LEU A 115 1.52 -4.40 0.38
C LEU A 115 1.29 -3.17 1.27
N GLY A 116 1.57 -1.96 0.78
CA GLY A 116 1.25 -0.72 1.50
C GLY A 116 -0.25 -0.51 1.67
N LEU A 117 -1.04 -0.79 0.63
CA LEU A 117 -2.51 -0.77 0.68
C LEU A 117 -3.05 -1.84 1.63
N LEU A 118 -2.50 -3.06 1.60
CA LEU A 118 -2.86 -4.14 2.53
C LEU A 118 -2.64 -3.72 3.98
N GLY A 119 -1.52 -3.03 4.28
CA GLY A 119 -1.26 -2.47 5.60
C GLY A 119 -2.32 -1.49 6.06
N THR A 120 -2.81 -0.65 5.14
CA THR A 120 -3.90 0.30 5.41
C THR A 120 -5.20 -0.41 5.72
N PHE A 121 -5.63 -1.34 4.86
CA PHE A 121 -6.85 -2.11 5.05
C PHE A 121 -6.85 -2.86 6.38
N PHE A 122 -5.74 -3.52 6.70
CA PHE A 122 -5.60 -4.25 7.96
C PHE A 122 -5.66 -3.32 9.18
N GLY A 123 -4.93 -2.20 9.13
CA GLY A 123 -4.92 -1.25 10.24
C GLY A 123 -6.27 -0.57 10.47
N LEU A 124 -7.00 -0.24 9.40
CA LEU A 124 -8.36 0.27 9.50
C LEU A 124 -9.32 -0.76 10.07
N THR A 125 -9.26 -2.00 9.58
CA THR A 125 -10.12 -3.10 10.07
C THR A 125 -9.92 -3.33 11.57
N LEU A 126 -8.68 -3.32 12.05
CA LEU A 126 -8.37 -3.45 13.47
C LEU A 126 -8.88 -2.26 14.30
N SER A 127 -8.76 -1.05 13.74
CA SER A 127 -9.20 0.19 14.40
C SER A 127 -10.73 0.23 14.56
N VAL A 128 -11.46 -0.19 13.53
CA VAL A 128 -12.93 -0.34 13.57
C VAL A 128 -13.34 -1.44 14.56
N GLY A 129 -12.68 -2.61 14.53
CA GLY A 129 -12.99 -3.71 15.46
C GLY A 129 -12.85 -3.30 16.94
N ARG A 130 -11.77 -2.62 17.30
CA ARG A 130 -11.56 -2.09 18.66
C ARG A 130 -12.62 -1.06 19.06
N LEU A 131 -13.02 -0.21 18.13
CA LEU A 131 -14.06 0.80 18.39
C LEU A 131 -15.41 0.14 18.66
N VAL A 132 -15.78 -0.89 17.90
CA VAL A 132 -17.02 -1.66 18.12
C VAL A 132 -17.01 -2.37 19.48
N GLU A 133 -15.87 -2.95 19.87
CA GLU A 133 -15.70 -3.63 21.17
C GLU A 133 -15.85 -2.65 22.35
N LEU A 134 -15.24 -1.46 22.24
CA LEU A 134 -15.36 -0.40 23.24
C LEU A 134 -16.81 0.09 23.39
N LEU A 135 -17.49 0.34 22.26
CA LEU A 135 -18.90 0.76 22.28
C LEU A 135 -19.80 -0.32 22.90
N SER A 136 -19.57 -1.59 22.55
CA SER A 136 -20.34 -2.72 23.09
C SER A 136 -20.12 -2.92 24.59
N SER A 137 -18.90 -2.67 25.08
CA SER A 137 -18.55 -2.83 26.51
C SER A 137 -19.05 -1.66 27.38
N SER A 138 -19.16 -0.46 26.80
CA SER A 138 -19.61 0.76 27.51
C SER A 138 -21.12 0.80 27.83
N GLY A 139 -21.91 -0.16 27.34
CA GLY A 139 -23.36 -0.22 27.58
C GLY A 139 -23.78 -0.68 28.99
N ASN A 140 -22.85 -1.17 29.83
CA ASN A 140 -23.17 -1.86 31.09
C ASN A 140 -22.59 -1.20 32.37
N THR A 141 -21.91 -0.05 32.30
CA THR A 141 -21.28 0.63 33.45
C THR A 141 -21.56 2.14 33.48
N ASP A 142 -21.49 2.73 34.68
CA ASP A 142 -21.73 4.15 34.97
C ASP A 142 -21.21 5.07 33.86
N VAL A 143 -22.13 5.83 33.25
CA VAL A 143 -21.94 6.56 31.98
C VAL A 143 -20.74 7.53 32.01
N LEU A 144 -20.27 7.97 33.18
CA LEU A 144 -19.12 8.87 33.31
C LEU A 144 -17.75 8.18 33.22
N GLU A 145 -17.52 7.02 33.84
CA GLU A 145 -16.24 6.27 33.65
C GLU A 145 -16.16 5.63 32.25
N SER A 146 -17.32 5.34 31.67
CA SER A 146 -17.48 4.82 30.32
C SER A 146 -17.06 5.83 29.23
N MET A 147 -17.13 7.15 29.49
CA MET A 147 -16.81 8.17 28.47
C MET A 147 -15.30 8.43 28.33
N ASP A 148 -14.55 8.54 29.43
CA ASP A 148 -13.09 8.69 29.37
C ASP A 148 -12.41 7.45 28.75
N SER A 149 -12.96 6.27 29.02
CA SER A 149 -12.50 5.01 28.40
C SER A 149 -12.84 4.93 26.91
N VAL A 150 -14.01 5.41 26.49
CA VAL A 150 -14.40 5.50 25.06
C VAL A 150 -13.54 6.54 24.32
N VAL A 151 -13.29 7.72 24.89
CA VAL A 151 -12.43 8.75 24.28
C VAL A 151 -10.98 8.27 24.19
N GLY A 152 -10.44 7.65 25.25
CA GLY A 152 -9.10 7.05 25.21
C GLY A 152 -8.99 5.92 24.18
N GLY A 153 -10.05 5.12 24.04
CA GLY A 153 -10.17 4.09 23.04
C GLY A 153 -10.24 4.61 21.59
N LEU A 154 -10.96 5.70 21.37
CA LEU A 154 -11.00 6.43 20.09
C LEU A 154 -9.62 7.00 19.73
N ILE A 155 -8.93 7.65 20.67
CA ILE A 155 -7.55 8.15 20.44
C ILE A 155 -6.60 7.01 20.09
N ASN A 156 -6.73 5.86 20.73
CA ASN A 156 -5.92 4.67 20.42
C ASN A 156 -6.28 4.06 19.06
N SER A 157 -7.56 4.09 18.67
CA SER A 157 -8.02 3.66 17.34
C SER A 157 -7.48 4.58 16.24
N VAL A 158 -7.55 5.91 16.43
CA VAL A 158 -6.98 6.91 15.51
C VAL A 158 -5.46 6.76 15.39
N LYS A 159 -4.75 6.48 16.49
CA LYS A 159 -3.31 6.14 16.43
C LYS A 159 -3.06 4.87 15.61
N GLY A 160 -3.91 3.84 15.74
CA GLY A 160 -3.83 2.61 14.94
C GLY A 160 -3.98 2.87 13.44
N MET A 161 -4.86 3.80 13.07
CA MET A 161 -5.01 4.25 11.68
C MET A 161 -3.79 5.03 11.17
N SER A 162 -3.21 5.92 11.98
CA SER A 162 -1.99 6.65 11.61
C SER A 162 -0.82 5.71 11.29
N VAL A 163 -0.68 4.62 12.05
CA VAL A 163 0.29 3.55 11.78
C VAL A 163 0.04 2.88 10.42
N ALA A 164 -1.23 2.58 10.11
CA ALA A 164 -1.62 1.99 8.83
C ALA A 164 -1.27 2.92 7.66
N PHE A 165 -1.49 4.22 7.82
CA PHE A 165 -1.15 5.23 6.82
C PHE A 165 0.37 5.32 6.56
N ILE A 166 1.19 5.25 7.62
CA ILE A 166 2.65 5.22 7.49
C ILE A 166 3.12 4.00 6.68
N THR A 167 2.50 2.83 6.85
CA THR A 167 2.85 1.63 6.06
C THR A 167 2.60 1.84 4.56
N SER A 168 1.52 2.52 4.18
CA SER A 168 1.22 2.88 2.80
C SER A 168 2.21 3.90 2.22
N LEU A 169 2.54 4.93 3.02
CA LEU A 169 3.53 5.93 2.62
C LEU A 169 4.90 5.29 2.33
N PHE A 170 5.31 4.31 3.16
CA PHE A 170 6.52 3.52 2.90
C PHE A 170 6.42 2.69 1.61
N GLY A 171 5.27 2.07 1.33
CA GLY A 171 5.05 1.31 0.09
C GLY A 171 5.19 2.18 -1.16
N ILE A 172 4.54 3.35 -1.16
CA ILE A 172 4.59 4.31 -2.27
C ILE A 172 5.97 4.95 -2.39
N ALA A 173 6.59 5.39 -1.29
CA ALA A 173 7.92 5.97 -1.32
C ALA A 173 8.97 4.98 -1.85
N SER A 174 8.90 3.72 -1.41
CA SER A 174 9.78 2.64 -1.89
C SER A 174 9.54 2.33 -3.37
N SER A 175 8.28 2.34 -3.83
CA SER A 175 7.96 2.12 -5.25
C SER A 175 8.45 3.25 -6.14
N ILE A 176 8.39 4.50 -5.69
CA ILE A 176 8.95 5.66 -6.40
C ILE A 176 10.48 5.51 -6.52
N ILE A 177 11.17 5.18 -5.42
CA ILE A 177 12.62 4.97 -5.43
C ILE A 177 13.00 3.89 -6.44
N LEU A 178 12.33 2.74 -6.40
CA LEU A 178 12.60 1.64 -7.34
C LEU A 178 12.27 2.03 -8.79
N THR A 179 11.22 2.82 -9.01
CA THR A 179 10.84 3.31 -10.34
C THR A 179 11.92 4.22 -10.93
N VAL A 180 12.42 5.19 -10.15
CA VAL A 180 13.51 6.07 -10.56
C VAL A 180 14.77 5.26 -10.89
N VAL A 181 15.10 4.26 -10.07
CA VAL A 181 16.23 3.36 -10.34
C VAL A 181 16.02 2.57 -11.63
N ASN A 182 14.82 2.05 -11.89
CA ASN A 182 14.53 1.31 -13.13
C ASN A 182 14.59 2.21 -14.39
N ILE A 183 14.28 3.50 -14.28
CA ILE A 183 14.44 4.46 -15.38
C ILE A 183 15.92 4.67 -15.70
N ILE A 184 16.76 4.84 -14.68
CA ILE A 184 18.20 5.11 -14.86
C ILE A 184 18.95 3.82 -15.27
N PHE A 185 18.61 2.70 -14.64
CA PHE A 185 19.25 1.40 -14.85
C PHE A 185 18.25 0.42 -15.48
N ASN A 186 17.83 0.74 -16.70
CA ASN A 186 16.90 -0.10 -17.44
C ASN A 186 17.59 -1.38 -17.94
N VAL A 187 17.25 -2.50 -17.29
CA VAL A 187 17.80 -3.82 -17.61
C VAL A 187 17.26 -4.36 -18.94
N GLU A 188 15.99 -4.10 -19.26
CA GLU A 188 15.33 -4.58 -20.48
C GLU A 188 16.00 -3.99 -21.72
N GLN A 189 16.27 -2.68 -21.70
CA GLN A 189 17.05 -1.99 -22.73
C GLN A 189 18.48 -2.52 -22.87
N LYS A 190 19.14 -2.86 -21.76
CA LYS A 190 20.51 -3.41 -21.80
C LYS A 190 20.54 -4.82 -22.40
N ARG A 191 19.55 -5.66 -22.09
CA ARG A 191 19.41 -6.98 -22.71
C ARG A 191 19.19 -6.85 -24.22
N GLU A 192 18.27 -5.97 -24.61
CA GLU A 192 17.96 -5.70 -26.02
C GLU A 192 19.18 -5.18 -26.78
N ALA A 193 19.95 -4.26 -26.19
CA ALA A 193 21.20 -3.78 -26.78
C ALA A 193 22.20 -4.91 -27.07
N VAL A 194 22.39 -5.85 -26.12
CA VAL A 194 23.28 -7.01 -26.34
C VAL A 194 22.73 -7.93 -27.44
N MET A 195 21.41 -8.12 -27.53
CA MET A 195 20.78 -8.93 -28.58
C MET A 195 20.97 -8.29 -29.97
N ILE A 196 20.79 -6.98 -30.08
CA ILE A 196 21.01 -6.24 -31.33
C ILE A 196 22.48 -6.28 -31.73
N GLU A 197 23.39 -6.11 -30.77
CA GLU A 197 24.83 -6.09 -31.05
C GLU A 197 25.35 -7.46 -31.51
N ILE A 198 24.83 -8.56 -30.95
CA ILE A 198 25.22 -9.89 -31.40
C ILE A 198 24.60 -10.18 -32.78
N GLU A 199 23.38 -9.73 -33.03
CA GLU A 199 22.75 -9.81 -34.36
C GLU A 199 23.60 -9.07 -35.41
N GLU A 200 24.00 -7.83 -35.11
CA GLU A 200 24.89 -7.05 -35.97
C GLU A 200 26.22 -7.77 -36.22
N TYR A 201 26.83 -8.34 -35.18
CA TYR A 201 28.07 -9.11 -35.33
C TYR A 201 27.89 -10.33 -36.23
N LEU A 202 26.81 -11.09 -36.05
CA LEU A 202 26.55 -12.30 -36.84
C LEU A 202 26.31 -11.96 -38.31
N ASP A 203 25.47 -10.97 -38.59
CA ASP A 203 25.06 -10.66 -39.95
C ASP A 203 26.09 -9.83 -40.73
N ASN A 204 26.83 -8.93 -40.07
CA ASN A 204 27.80 -8.07 -40.75
C ASN A 204 29.24 -8.58 -40.69
N VAL A 205 29.65 -9.26 -39.62
CA VAL A 205 31.05 -9.69 -39.46
C VAL A 205 31.18 -11.17 -39.75
N LEU A 206 30.40 -12.01 -39.07
CA LEU A 206 30.53 -13.45 -39.18
C LEU A 206 30.05 -13.96 -40.55
N SER A 207 28.89 -13.51 -41.03
CA SER A 207 28.37 -13.84 -42.36
C SER A 207 29.36 -13.50 -43.48
N ASN A 208 29.87 -12.26 -43.48
CA ASN A 208 30.88 -11.81 -44.45
C ASN A 208 32.19 -12.62 -44.38
N SER A 209 32.58 -13.09 -43.19
CA SER A 209 33.78 -13.94 -43.01
C SER A 209 33.56 -15.37 -43.51
N ILE A 210 32.32 -15.87 -43.40
CA ILE A 210 31.90 -17.16 -43.96
C ILE A 210 31.87 -17.07 -45.50
N ASP A 211 31.28 -16.02 -46.08
CA ASP A 211 31.19 -15.80 -47.53
C ASP A 211 32.56 -15.66 -48.21
N LYS A 212 33.51 -15.00 -47.55
CA LYS A 212 34.90 -14.89 -48.03
C LYS A 212 35.68 -16.22 -47.97
N GLY A 213 35.08 -17.28 -47.41
CA GLY A 213 35.70 -18.58 -47.26
C GLY A 213 36.84 -18.61 -46.22
N GLU A 214 36.97 -17.55 -45.42
CA GLU A 214 37.86 -17.52 -44.25
C GLU A 214 37.33 -18.47 -43.16
N ILE A 215 36.02 -18.79 -43.22
CA ILE A 215 35.32 -19.76 -42.40
C ILE A 215 34.46 -20.66 -43.31
N LYS A 216 34.84 -21.92 -43.55
CA LYS A 216 34.10 -22.82 -44.47
C LYS A 216 32.76 -23.26 -43.89
N SER A 217 31.66 -23.00 -44.60
CA SER A 217 30.33 -23.55 -44.34
C SER A 217 29.96 -24.60 -45.41
N ASP A 218 29.41 -25.73 -44.97
CA ASP A 218 29.15 -26.90 -45.82
C ASP A 218 27.68 -27.00 -46.23
N SER A 219 27.44 -26.91 -47.55
CA SER A 219 26.30 -27.45 -48.33
C SER A 219 24.96 -26.67 -48.48
N LEU A 220 24.86 -25.99 -49.64
CA LEU A 220 23.88 -26.12 -50.75
C LEU A 220 22.32 -26.14 -50.55
N GLN A 221 21.70 -25.22 -51.33
CA GLN A 221 20.40 -25.24 -52.05
C GLN A 221 19.11 -24.73 -51.37
N GLY A 222 18.47 -23.73 -52.00
CA GLY A 222 17.04 -23.45 -51.79
C GLY A 222 16.50 -22.07 -52.23
N VAL A 223 16.76 -21.62 -53.47
CA VAL A 223 16.22 -20.35 -54.00
C VAL A 223 14.75 -20.52 -54.38
N GLN A 224 13.81 -20.15 -53.48
CA GLN A 224 12.39 -20.04 -53.85
C GLN A 224 11.48 -19.24 -52.89
N MET A 225 11.89 -18.12 -52.29
CA MET A 225 10.95 -17.28 -51.49
C MET A 225 11.18 -15.75 -51.53
N ALA A 226 11.71 -15.21 -52.62
CA ALA A 226 11.97 -13.76 -52.72
C ALA A 226 10.70 -12.87 -52.86
N PHE A 227 9.51 -13.43 -53.08
CA PHE A 227 8.29 -12.64 -53.32
C PHE A 227 7.37 -12.51 -52.10
N SER A 228 7.66 -13.19 -50.97
CA SER A 228 6.85 -13.15 -49.74
C SER A 228 7.35 -12.17 -48.68
N VAL A 229 8.53 -11.58 -48.86
CA VAL A 229 9.21 -10.72 -47.87
C VAL A 229 8.68 -9.28 -47.89
N GLU A 230 8.38 -8.72 -49.06
CA GLU A 230 7.96 -7.31 -49.18
C GLU A 230 6.56 -7.07 -48.59
N GLU A 231 5.65 -8.04 -48.75
CA GLU A 231 4.32 -8.02 -48.13
C GLU A 231 4.40 -8.27 -46.60
N PHE A 232 5.40 -9.01 -46.14
CA PHE A 232 5.62 -9.26 -44.71
C PHE A 232 6.20 -8.03 -44.01
N THR A 233 7.20 -7.36 -44.61
CA THR A 233 7.82 -6.14 -44.04
C THR A 233 6.81 -5.02 -43.88
N THR A 234 5.95 -4.80 -44.88
CA THR A 234 4.91 -3.78 -44.82
C THR A 234 3.81 -4.11 -43.81
N LYS A 235 3.46 -5.40 -43.63
CA LYS A 235 2.55 -5.85 -42.56
C LYS A 235 3.16 -5.71 -41.16
N LEU A 236 4.45 -5.95 -41.02
CA LEU A 236 5.18 -5.87 -39.75
C LEU A 236 5.37 -4.41 -39.31
N GLU A 237 5.71 -3.51 -40.22
CA GLU A 237 5.79 -2.07 -39.94
C GLU A 237 4.45 -1.52 -39.45
N ASN A 238 3.35 -1.92 -40.11
CA ASN A 238 2.00 -1.55 -39.68
C ASN A 238 1.64 -2.14 -38.30
N ALA A 239 2.00 -3.39 -38.02
CA ALA A 239 1.76 -4.03 -36.72
C ALA A 239 2.57 -3.39 -35.58
N ILE A 240 3.83 -3.01 -35.82
CA ILE A 240 4.65 -2.29 -34.82
C ILE A 240 4.06 -0.92 -34.52
N LYS A 241 3.57 -0.22 -35.54
CA LYS A 241 2.92 1.09 -35.38
C LYS A 241 1.65 0.98 -34.54
N GLU A 242 0.82 -0.03 -34.82
CA GLU A 242 -0.39 -0.34 -34.06
C GLU A 242 -0.08 -0.68 -32.60
N ILE A 243 0.95 -1.50 -32.35
CA ILE A 243 1.38 -1.87 -31.00
C ILE A 243 1.93 -0.66 -30.24
N THR A 244 2.71 0.21 -30.89
CA THR A 244 3.30 1.40 -30.28
C THR A 244 2.23 2.43 -29.91
N ASP A 245 1.22 2.61 -30.76
CA ASP A 245 0.09 3.49 -30.49
C ASP A 245 -0.78 2.94 -29.36
N VAL A 246 -1.06 1.63 -29.36
CA VAL A 246 -1.82 0.96 -28.28
C VAL A 246 -1.08 1.00 -26.95
N LEU A 247 0.24 0.79 -26.95
CA LEU A 247 1.06 0.87 -25.73
C LEU A 247 1.15 2.30 -25.21
N SER A 248 1.36 3.29 -26.07
CA SER A 248 1.41 4.71 -25.66
C SER A 248 0.07 5.15 -25.07
N TYR A 249 -1.04 4.77 -25.70
CA TYR A 249 -2.38 5.04 -25.18
C TYR A 249 -2.64 4.35 -23.84
N ARG A 250 -2.26 3.07 -23.70
CA ARG A 250 -2.42 2.32 -22.43
C ARG A 250 -1.52 2.85 -21.32
N PHE A 251 -0.32 3.33 -21.64
CA PHE A 251 0.58 3.93 -20.66
C PHE A 251 0.09 5.30 -20.19
N ALA A 252 -0.38 6.15 -21.12
CA ALA A 252 -1.00 7.43 -20.79
C ALA A 252 -2.28 7.22 -19.96
N SER A 253 -3.11 6.24 -20.33
CA SER A 253 -4.30 5.85 -19.56
C SER A 253 -3.96 5.31 -18.17
N ALA A 254 -2.97 4.40 -18.04
CA ALA A 254 -2.57 3.87 -16.74
C ALA A 254 -1.97 4.95 -15.83
N THR A 255 -1.18 5.88 -16.39
CA THR A 255 -0.61 7.00 -15.64
C THR A 255 -1.69 7.99 -15.21
N GLY A 256 -2.63 8.31 -16.10
CA GLY A 256 -3.79 9.16 -15.77
C GLY A 256 -4.68 8.54 -14.70
N ASN A 257 -4.95 7.23 -14.77
CA ASN A 257 -5.72 6.51 -13.75
C ASN A 257 -5.01 6.49 -12.39
N ILE A 258 -3.67 6.43 -12.36
CA ILE A 258 -2.88 6.51 -11.13
C ILE A 258 -2.95 7.93 -10.54
N GLU A 259 -2.88 8.97 -11.38
CA GLU A 259 -2.99 10.35 -10.94
C GLU A 259 -4.39 10.67 -10.39
N GLU A 260 -5.44 10.17 -11.06
CA GLU A 260 -6.84 10.30 -10.63
C GLU A 260 -7.13 9.51 -9.35
N PHE A 261 -6.60 8.28 -9.23
CA PHE A 261 -6.70 7.48 -8.02
C PHE A 261 -5.98 8.15 -6.85
N SER A 262 -4.77 8.67 -7.07
CA SER A 262 -3.99 9.41 -6.08
C SER A 262 -4.73 10.67 -5.60
N SER A 263 -5.27 11.46 -6.52
CA SER A 263 -6.08 12.64 -6.22
C SER A 263 -7.36 12.29 -5.45
N SER A 264 -8.03 11.20 -5.82
CA SER A 264 -9.21 10.70 -5.11
C SER A 264 -8.88 10.24 -3.69
N LEU A 265 -7.73 9.58 -3.50
CA LEU A 265 -7.26 9.16 -2.18
C LEU A 265 -6.95 10.37 -1.29
N LEU A 266 -6.27 11.39 -1.83
CA LEU A 266 -6.01 12.64 -1.11
C LEU A 266 -7.31 13.32 -0.67
N LYS A 267 -8.30 13.44 -1.56
CA LYS A 267 -9.62 13.98 -1.22
C LYS A 267 -10.36 13.15 -0.17
N SER A 268 -10.25 11.82 -0.23
CA SER A 268 -10.83 10.94 0.78
C SER A 268 -10.17 11.13 2.15
N VAL A 269 -8.84 11.33 2.19
CA VAL A 269 -8.11 11.62 3.43
C VAL A 269 -8.52 12.97 4.00
N GLU A 270 -8.65 14.00 3.17
CA GLU A 270 -9.10 15.34 3.58
C GLU A 270 -10.53 15.30 4.16
N LYS A 271 -11.49 14.67 3.45
CA LYS A 271 -12.85 14.51 3.96
C LYS A 271 -12.92 13.71 5.26
N PHE A 272 -12.02 12.73 5.42
CA PHE A 272 -11.93 11.96 6.64
C PHE A 272 -11.37 12.80 7.81
N ASP A 273 -10.36 13.63 7.56
CA ASP A 273 -9.82 14.59 8.55
C ASP A 273 -10.89 15.58 9.01
N ASP A 274 -11.68 16.13 8.09
CA ASP A 274 -12.80 17.03 8.42
C ASP A 274 -13.89 16.32 9.23
N SER A 275 -14.17 15.06 8.89
CA SER A 275 -15.11 14.23 9.66
C SER A 275 -14.59 14.00 11.09
N LEU A 276 -13.28 13.79 11.26
CA LEU A 276 -12.65 13.65 12.58
C LEU A 276 -12.69 14.94 13.39
N LYS A 277 -12.46 16.10 12.77
CA LYS A 277 -12.59 17.41 13.44
C LYS A 277 -14.02 17.62 13.92
N THR A 278 -15.00 17.41 13.04
CA THR A 278 -16.42 17.53 13.37
C THR A 278 -16.80 16.59 14.50
N PHE A 279 -16.30 15.35 14.47
CA PHE A 279 -16.53 14.38 15.54
C PHE A 279 -15.90 14.80 16.87
N ALA A 280 -14.69 15.35 16.85
CA ALA A 280 -14.00 15.85 18.03
C ALA A 280 -14.75 17.04 18.66
N GLU A 281 -15.25 17.97 17.83
CA GLU A 281 -16.10 19.07 18.28
C GLU A 281 -17.38 18.56 18.93
N ASN A 282 -18.11 17.66 18.27
CA ASN A 282 -19.33 17.06 18.83
C ASN A 282 -19.07 16.32 20.15
N THR A 283 -17.93 15.62 20.26
CA THR A 283 -17.53 14.92 21.50
C THR A 283 -17.29 15.92 22.64
N ARG A 284 -16.65 17.05 22.34
CA ARG A 284 -16.42 18.12 23.32
C ARG A 284 -17.73 18.76 23.77
N ASP A 285 -18.61 19.08 22.83
CA ASP A 285 -19.91 19.69 23.13
C ASP A 285 -20.78 18.75 23.96
N PHE A 286 -20.74 17.44 23.67
CA PHE A 286 -21.41 16.42 24.49
C PHE A 286 -20.82 16.33 25.91
N SER A 287 -19.51 16.45 26.06
CA SER A 287 -18.85 16.51 27.37
C SER A 287 -19.29 17.74 28.17
N GLU A 288 -19.42 18.90 27.52
CA GLU A 288 -19.90 20.14 28.14
C GLU A 288 -21.36 20.00 28.57
N PHE A 289 -22.22 19.46 27.70
CA PHE A 289 -23.59 19.13 28.03
C PHE A 289 -23.68 18.20 29.25
N ASN A 290 -22.86 17.15 29.30
CA ASN A 290 -22.84 16.21 30.43
C ASN A 290 -22.38 16.88 31.73
N TYR A 291 -21.39 17.78 31.66
CA TYR A 291 -20.96 18.57 32.81
C TYR A 291 -22.09 19.47 33.35
N HIS A 292 -22.83 20.14 32.46
CA HIS A 292 -24.01 20.92 32.86
C HIS A 292 -25.12 20.05 33.45
N LEU A 293 -25.36 18.87 32.88
CA LEU A 293 -26.36 17.92 33.38
C LEU A 293 -26.00 17.45 34.79
N LYS A 294 -24.74 17.11 35.06
CA LYS A 294 -24.24 16.75 36.40
C LYS A 294 -24.48 17.88 37.41
N ASN A 295 -24.11 19.12 37.05
CA ASN A 295 -24.33 20.28 37.91
C ASN A 295 -25.81 20.52 38.19
N ASN A 296 -26.68 20.33 37.19
CA ASN A 296 -28.12 20.47 37.36
C ASN A 296 -28.69 19.37 38.28
N ILE A 297 -28.25 18.12 38.14
CA ILE A 297 -28.65 17.02 39.05
C ILE A 297 -28.21 17.33 40.48
N GLN A 298 -26.98 17.81 40.69
CA GLN A 298 -26.50 18.18 42.02
C GLN A 298 -27.33 19.30 42.65
N ARG A 299 -27.61 20.36 41.88
CA ARG A 299 -28.49 21.45 42.34
C ARG A 299 -29.90 20.96 42.65
N MET A 300 -30.43 20.06 41.82
CA MET A 300 -31.74 19.46 42.03
C MET A 300 -31.76 18.61 43.30
N SER A 301 -30.70 17.84 43.57
CA SER A 301 -30.55 17.07 44.82
C SER A 301 -30.56 17.98 46.04
N ILE A 302 -29.77 19.06 46.03
CA ILE A 302 -29.74 20.04 47.14
C ILE A 302 -31.13 20.66 47.33
N CYS A 303 -31.80 21.04 46.24
CA CYS A 303 -33.15 21.59 46.29
C CYS A 303 -34.17 20.58 46.84
N PHE A 304 -34.02 19.28 46.54
CA PHE A 304 -34.84 18.22 47.11
C PHE A 304 -34.58 18.00 48.61
N ASP A 305 -33.32 18.12 49.05
CA ASP A 305 -32.97 18.05 50.46
C ASP A 305 -33.59 19.22 51.24
N ASP A 306 -33.45 20.46 50.74
CA ASP A 306 -34.07 21.66 51.31
C ASP A 306 -35.60 21.52 51.36
N PHE A 307 -36.22 21.05 50.27
CA PHE A 307 -37.66 20.79 50.21
C PHE A 307 -38.10 19.74 51.23
N THR A 308 -37.30 18.69 51.43
CA THR A 308 -37.57 17.65 52.43
C THR A 308 -37.47 18.20 53.85
N GLU A 309 -36.50 19.08 54.12
CA GLU A 309 -36.37 19.77 55.41
C GLU A 309 -37.58 20.68 55.69
N ASP A 310 -38.00 21.46 54.69
CA ASP A 310 -39.20 22.30 54.78
C ASP A 310 -40.47 21.48 55.02
N LEU A 311 -40.62 20.34 54.34
CA LEU A 311 -41.72 19.41 54.60
C LEU A 311 -41.70 18.89 56.03
N LYS A 312 -40.52 18.50 56.55
CA LYS A 312 -40.38 18.01 57.94
C LYS A 312 -40.74 19.10 58.95
N LYS A 313 -40.32 20.35 58.71
CA LYS A 313 -40.68 21.49 59.53
C LYS A 313 -42.18 21.75 59.53
N ASN A 314 -42.82 21.67 58.36
CA ASN A 314 -44.27 21.79 58.24
C ASN A 314 -45.02 20.66 58.95
N ILE A 315 -44.54 19.40 58.86
CA ILE A 315 -45.11 18.27 59.61
C ILE A 315 -45.02 18.53 61.13
N ASN A 316 -43.89 19.02 61.63
CA ASN A 316 -43.72 19.35 63.04
C ASN A 316 -44.67 20.48 63.47
N ASN A 317 -44.83 21.52 62.66
CA ASN A 317 -45.80 22.59 62.91
C ASN A 317 -47.24 22.05 62.96
N MET A 318 -47.60 21.15 62.04
CA MET A 318 -48.91 20.49 62.00
C MET A 318 -49.14 19.64 63.26
N SER A 319 -48.13 18.91 63.72
CA SER A 319 -48.18 18.14 64.97
C SER A 319 -48.39 19.05 66.20
N ASN A 320 -47.67 20.17 66.25
CA ASN A 320 -47.86 21.17 67.31
C ASN A 320 -49.28 21.73 67.30
N ILE A 321 -49.80 22.12 66.14
CA ILE A 321 -51.19 22.58 65.98
C ILE A 321 -52.17 21.50 66.43
N SER A 322 -51.98 20.24 66.02
CA SER A 322 -52.81 19.12 66.44
C SER A 322 -52.82 18.96 67.96
N SER A 323 -51.67 19.07 68.62
CA SER A 323 -51.59 19.02 70.10
C SER A 323 -52.28 20.21 70.78
N GLN A 324 -52.21 21.41 70.18
CA GLN A 324 -52.91 22.59 70.68
C GLN A 324 -54.43 22.42 70.55
N VAL A 325 -54.90 21.89 69.42
CA VAL A 325 -56.32 21.57 69.20
C VAL A 325 -56.80 20.53 70.22
N GLU A 326 -56.01 19.49 70.51
CA GLU A 326 -56.38 18.48 71.52
C GLU A 326 -56.47 19.09 72.93
N ARG A 327 -55.53 19.96 73.32
CA ARG A 327 -55.59 20.70 74.59
C ARG A 327 -56.80 21.62 74.66
N LEU A 328 -57.12 22.28 73.56
CA LEU A 328 -58.30 23.14 73.46
C LEU A 328 -59.58 22.32 73.62
N SER A 329 -59.67 21.16 72.96
CA SER A 329 -60.79 20.22 73.09
C SER A 329 -60.99 19.78 74.54
N LYS A 330 -59.93 19.31 75.21
CA LYS A 330 -59.99 18.91 76.63
C LYS A 330 -60.41 20.06 77.55
N SER A 331 -60.01 21.28 77.23
CA SER A 331 -60.40 22.48 77.99
C SER A 331 -61.89 22.80 77.80
N ILE A 332 -62.41 22.64 76.59
CA ILE A 332 -63.85 22.78 76.28
C ILE A 332 -64.65 21.69 76.98
N ASP A 333 -64.19 20.43 76.96
CA ASP A 333 -64.87 19.31 77.65
C ASP A 333 -64.97 19.57 79.15
N ASN A 334 -63.87 20.00 79.78
CA ASN A 334 -63.84 20.38 81.20
C ASN A 334 -64.75 21.56 81.54
N LEU A 335 -64.89 22.54 80.63
CA LEU A 335 -65.81 23.67 80.80
C LEU A 335 -67.26 23.20 80.71
N THR A 336 -67.57 22.34 79.75
CA THR A 336 -68.90 21.72 79.59
C THR A 336 -69.28 20.93 80.83
N GLU A 337 -68.39 20.09 81.35
CA GLU A 337 -68.64 19.30 82.57
C GLU A 337 -68.85 20.18 83.82
N LYS A 338 -68.16 21.33 83.90
CA LYS A 338 -68.39 22.31 84.98
C LYS A 338 -69.74 23.01 84.86
N ILE A 339 -70.20 23.29 83.63
CA ILE A 339 -71.51 23.88 83.38
C ILE A 339 -72.62 22.90 83.75
N ASP A 340 -72.48 21.61 83.42
CA ASP A 340 -73.47 20.57 83.76
C ASP A 340 -73.60 20.28 85.28
N ARG A 341 -72.61 20.70 86.09
CA ARG A 341 -72.61 20.56 87.56
C ARG A 341 -73.15 21.79 88.30
N LEU A 342 -73.44 22.89 87.60
CA LEU A 342 -74.09 24.10 88.12
C LEU A 342 -75.60 24.02 87.88
#